data_AF-A0A395H7K1-F1
#
_entry.id   AF-A0A395H7K1-F1
#
_cell.length_a   1.000
_cell.length_b   1.000
_cell.length_c   1.000
_cell.angle_alpha   90.00
_cell.angle_beta   90.00
_cell.angle_gamma   90.00
#
_symmetry.space_group_name_H-M   'P 1'
#
loop_
_entity.id
_entity.type
_entity.pdbx_description
1 polymer ?
#
loop_
_entity_poly.entity_id
_entity_poly.type
_entity_poly.pdbx_seq_one_letter_code
_entity_poly.pdbx_strand_id
1 'polypeptide(L)'
;MVKDKDTVIGEFNTLVNMTPNELREWLKDTQSQSSGWSNESGETIGHESGRKIVSILEHNPSKDPSSYTDQDVDHMRRVVAYCKRHLAQEGTAKQDTDSKSYRSLKNWGHDALKE
;
A
#
# COMPACT_ATOMS: atom_id res chain seq x y z
N MET A 1 19.99 9.07 -2.21
CA MET A 1 19.76 8.85 -3.66
C MET A 1 18.33 8.34 -3.81
N VAL A 2 17.50 8.97 -4.65
CA VAL A 2 16.16 8.46 -4.95
C VAL A 2 16.33 7.20 -5.79
N LYS A 3 15.59 6.13 -5.48
CA LYS A 3 15.63 4.89 -6.27
C LYS A 3 15.15 5.14 -7.69
N ASP A 4 15.79 4.47 -8.65
CA ASP A 4 15.37 4.48 -10.04
C ASP A 4 13.97 3.86 -10.20
N LYS A 5 13.32 4.14 -11.35
CA LYS A 5 11.92 3.75 -11.57
C LYS A 5 11.74 2.23 -11.57
N ASP A 6 12.65 1.50 -12.23
CA ASP A 6 12.54 0.04 -12.39
C ASP A 6 12.65 -0.67 -11.05
N THR A 7 13.60 -0.24 -10.20
CA THR A 7 13.71 -0.74 -8.83
C THR A 7 12.45 -0.48 -8.02
N VAL A 8 11.87 0.72 -8.12
CA VAL A 8 10.63 1.06 -7.39
C VAL A 8 9.47 0.21 -7.86
N ILE A 9 9.29 0.07 -9.17
CA ILE A 9 8.20 -0.73 -9.77
C ILE A 9 8.33 -2.20 -9.34
N GLY A 10 9.55 -2.75 -9.38
CA GLY A 10 9.80 -4.13 -8.93
C GLY A 10 9.50 -4.34 -7.45
N GLU A 11 9.94 -3.41 -6.59
CA GLU A 11 9.66 -3.47 -5.16
C GLU A 11 8.17 -3.27 -4.84
N PHE A 12 7.48 -2.37 -5.54
CA PHE A 12 6.04 -2.16 -5.39
C PHE A 12 5.27 -3.42 -5.74
N ASN A 13 5.56 -4.03 -6.88
CA ASN A 13 4.88 -5.23 -7.36
C ASN A 13 5.16 -6.48 -6.50
N THR A 14 6.21 -6.42 -5.67
CA THR A 14 6.54 -7.45 -4.66
C THR A 14 5.85 -7.18 -3.33
N LEU A 15 5.84 -5.92 -2.88
CA LEU A 15 5.30 -5.54 -1.57
C LEU A 15 3.77 -5.42 -1.57
N VAL A 16 3.15 -4.99 -2.66
CA VAL A 16 1.69 -4.97 -2.79
C VAL A 16 1.21 -6.35 -3.20
N ASN A 17 0.74 -7.13 -2.22
CA ASN A 17 0.30 -8.52 -2.37
C ASN A 17 -1.23 -8.69 -2.32
N MET A 18 -1.96 -7.59 -2.09
CA MET A 18 -3.42 -7.55 -2.22
C MET A 18 -3.84 -7.24 -3.65
N THR A 19 -4.83 -7.97 -4.16
CA THR A 19 -5.49 -7.66 -5.43
C THR A 19 -6.33 -6.38 -5.32
N PRO A 20 -6.68 -5.73 -6.44
CA PRO A 20 -7.57 -4.55 -6.41
C PRO A 20 -8.88 -4.82 -5.66
N ASN A 21 -9.48 -6.00 -5.86
CA ASN A 21 -10.74 -6.35 -5.23
C ASN A 21 -10.59 -6.56 -3.72
N GLU A 22 -9.56 -7.29 -3.28
CA GLU A 22 -9.30 -7.47 -1.84
C GLU A 22 -9.05 -6.14 -1.15
N LEU A 23 -8.27 -5.26 -1.78
CA LEU A 23 -7.98 -3.93 -1.22
C LEU A 23 -9.23 -3.05 -1.23
N ARG A 24 -10.05 -3.09 -2.28
CA ARG A 24 -11.35 -2.37 -2.31
C ARG A 24 -12.29 -2.82 -1.21
N GLU A 25 -12.43 -4.12 -0.99
CA GLU A 25 -13.28 -4.62 0.09
C GLU A 25 -12.73 -4.21 1.47
N TRP A 26 -11.42 -4.28 1.67
CA TRP A 26 -10.78 -3.82 2.89
C TRP A 26 -11.03 -2.33 3.18
N LEU A 27 -10.90 -1.46 2.18
CA LEU A 27 -11.08 -0.01 2.33
C LEU A 27 -12.51 0.42 2.72
N LYS A 28 -13.51 -0.46 2.53
CA LYS A 28 -14.88 -0.19 2.99
C LYS A 28 -15.03 -0.33 4.50
N ASP A 29 -14.12 -1.01 5.19
CA ASP A 29 -14.21 -1.24 6.62
C ASP A 29 -13.87 0.04 7.42
N THR A 30 -14.65 0.29 8.47
CA THR A 30 -14.36 1.29 9.51
C THR A 30 -12.95 1.17 10.08
N GLN A 31 -12.43 -0.05 10.21
CA GLN A 31 -11.06 -0.29 10.67
C GLN A 31 -10.04 0.30 9.70
N SER A 32 -10.27 0.17 8.40
CA SER A 32 -9.42 0.75 7.38
C SER A 32 -9.48 2.29 7.40
N GLN A 33 -10.68 2.84 7.46
CA GLN A 33 -10.93 4.29 7.41
C GLN A 33 -10.30 5.04 8.59
N SER A 34 -10.25 4.42 9.77
CA SER A 34 -9.76 5.02 11.01
C SER A 34 -8.28 4.74 11.32
N SER A 35 -7.59 3.93 10.51
CA SER A 35 -6.22 3.49 10.78
C SER A 35 -5.15 4.43 10.21
N GLY A 36 -4.48 5.18 11.09
CA GLY A 36 -3.30 5.98 10.77
C GLY A 36 -3.49 7.46 11.08
N TRP A 37 -2.69 8.30 10.44
CA TRP A 37 -2.77 9.76 10.57
C TRP A 37 -3.72 10.35 9.52
N SER A 38 -4.62 11.23 9.96
CA SER A 38 -5.58 11.92 9.11
C SER A 38 -5.01 13.22 8.53
N ASN A 39 -5.34 13.47 7.27
CA ASN A 39 -5.11 14.76 6.61
C ASN A 39 -6.16 15.80 7.06
N GLU A 40 -6.05 17.02 6.54
CA GLU A 40 -6.98 18.13 6.83
C GLU A 40 -8.43 17.84 6.42
N SER A 41 -8.64 16.90 5.48
CA SER A 41 -9.97 16.45 5.04
C SER A 41 -10.59 15.41 5.97
N GLY A 42 -9.89 14.99 7.03
CA GLY A 42 -10.34 13.99 8.01
C GLY A 42 -10.06 12.54 7.60
N GLU A 43 -9.60 12.31 6.38
CA GLU A 43 -9.25 10.98 5.87
C GLU A 43 -7.82 10.58 6.22
N THR A 44 -7.60 9.30 6.55
CA THR A 44 -6.25 8.79 6.81
C THR A 44 -5.40 8.72 5.54
N ILE A 45 -4.13 9.13 5.62
CA ILE A 45 -3.17 9.04 4.50
C ILE A 45 -3.09 7.61 3.96
N GLY A 46 -3.15 6.61 4.84
CA GLY A 46 -3.14 5.20 4.44
C GLY A 46 -4.35 4.86 3.59
N HIS A 47 -5.56 5.24 4.03
CA HIS A 47 -6.79 4.96 3.29
C HIS A 47 -6.81 5.66 1.92
N GLU A 48 -6.37 6.92 1.85
CA GLU A 48 -6.17 7.63 0.57
C GLU A 48 -5.17 6.90 -0.33
N SER A 49 -4.04 6.47 0.23
CA SER A 49 -3.01 5.70 -0.48
C SER A 49 -3.56 4.40 -1.05
N GLY A 50 -4.38 3.67 -0.28
CA GLY A 50 -5.02 2.44 -0.70
C GLY A 50 -5.89 2.63 -1.93
N ARG A 51 -6.68 3.71 -2.01
CA ARG A 51 -7.47 4.01 -3.22
C ARG A 51 -6.61 4.28 -4.45
N LYS A 52 -5.48 4.95 -4.28
CA LYS A 52 -4.52 5.17 -5.37
C LYS A 52 -3.90 3.85 -5.83
N ILE A 53 -3.54 2.96 -4.90
CA ILE A 53 -3.02 1.63 -5.22
C ILE A 53 -4.06 0.84 -6.02
N VAL A 54 -5.33 0.84 -5.60
CA VAL A 54 -6.44 0.23 -6.35
C VAL A 54 -6.48 0.74 -7.79
N SER A 55 -6.45 2.07 -7.97
CA SER A 55 -6.44 2.69 -9.30
C SER A 55 -5.25 2.23 -10.14
N ILE A 56 -4.05 2.20 -9.55
CA ILE A 56 -2.80 1.78 -10.21
C ILE A 56 -2.88 0.33 -10.70
N LEU A 57 -3.37 -0.57 -9.84
CA LEU A 57 -3.49 -1.98 -10.16
C LEU A 57 -4.56 -2.26 -11.22
N GLU A 58 -5.62 -1.44 -11.27
CA GLU A 58 -6.72 -1.58 -12.25
C GLU A 58 -6.35 -1.09 -13.65
N HIS A 59 -5.64 0.03 -13.76
CA HIS A 59 -5.29 0.56 -15.07
C HIS A 59 -4.06 -0.11 -15.69
N ASN A 60 -3.24 -0.83 -14.90
CA ASN A 60 -2.09 -1.60 -15.39
C ASN A 60 -2.06 -3.03 -14.80
N PRO A 61 -3.02 -3.89 -15.15
CA PRO A 61 -3.13 -5.25 -14.60
C PRO A 61 -2.00 -6.18 -15.05
N SER A 62 -1.35 -5.89 -16.19
CA SER A 62 -0.20 -6.64 -16.69
C SER A 62 1.10 -6.30 -15.97
N LYS A 63 1.10 -5.26 -15.11
CA LYS A 63 2.29 -4.73 -14.42
C LYS A 63 3.42 -4.33 -15.39
N ASP A 64 3.05 -3.88 -16.58
CA ASP A 64 4.03 -3.42 -17.58
C ASP A 64 4.71 -2.13 -17.10
N PRO A 65 6.05 -2.14 -16.89
CA PRO A 65 6.77 -0.97 -16.40
C PRO A 65 6.57 0.29 -17.25
N SER A 66 6.37 0.14 -18.56
CA SER A 66 6.21 1.26 -19.49
C SER A 66 4.81 1.88 -19.47
N SER A 67 3.84 1.19 -18.87
CA SER A 67 2.44 1.62 -18.76
C SER A 67 2.15 2.43 -17.48
N TYR A 68 3.16 2.66 -16.62
CA TYR A 68 3.02 3.51 -15.44
C TYR A 68 3.36 4.97 -15.74
N THR A 69 2.56 5.89 -15.20
CA THR A 69 2.85 7.32 -15.24
C THR A 69 3.89 7.70 -14.20
N ASP A 70 4.51 8.88 -14.35
CA ASP A 70 5.43 9.40 -13.34
C ASP A 70 4.77 9.59 -11.97
N GLN A 71 3.48 9.94 -11.95
CA GLN A 71 2.70 10.07 -10.73
C GLN A 71 2.48 8.72 -10.05
N ASP A 72 2.26 7.66 -10.82
CA ASP A 72 2.16 6.30 -10.27
C ASP A 72 3.48 5.91 -9.61
N VAL A 73 4.60 6.12 -10.31
CA VAL A 73 5.93 5.78 -9.78
C VAL A 73 6.25 6.59 -8.52
N ASP A 74 5.88 7.86 -8.46
CA ASP A 74 6.04 8.68 -7.25
C ASP A 74 5.20 8.17 -6.09
N HIS A 75 3.97 7.73 -6.34
CA HIS A 75 3.16 7.09 -5.31
C HIS A 75 3.74 5.75 -4.88
N MET A 76 4.19 4.93 -5.83
CA MET A 76 4.85 3.64 -5.56
C MET A 76 6.09 3.83 -4.67
N ARG A 77 6.90 4.88 -4.87
CA ARG A 77 8.03 5.20 -3.98
C ARG A 77 7.58 5.36 -2.53
N ARG A 78 6.46 6.06 -2.31
CA ARG A 78 5.89 6.25 -0.96
C ARG A 78 5.41 4.92 -0.39
N VAL A 79 4.71 4.12 -1.18
CA VAL A 79 4.21 2.79 -0.77
C VAL A 79 5.35 1.87 -0.36
N VAL A 80 6.35 1.74 -1.23
CA VAL A 80 7.55 0.92 -0.99
C VAL A 80 8.28 1.36 0.29
N ALA A 81 8.52 2.67 0.44
CA ALA A 81 9.18 3.20 1.63
C ALA A 81 8.36 2.94 2.91
N TYR A 82 7.03 3.07 2.82
CA TYR A 82 6.13 2.82 3.93
C TYR A 82 6.17 1.34 4.36
N CYS A 83 5.91 0.42 3.42
CA CYS A 83 5.85 -1.01 3.70
C CYS A 83 7.18 -1.52 4.24
N LYS A 84 8.32 -1.17 3.62
CA LYS A 84 9.64 -1.59 4.11
C LYS A 84 9.93 -1.12 5.52
N ARG A 85 9.60 0.14 5.84
CA ARG A 85 9.82 0.69 7.18
C ARG A 85 8.98 -0.04 8.22
N HIS A 86 7.69 -0.25 7.96
CA HIS A 86 6.79 -0.87 8.92
C HIS A 86 7.07 -2.37 9.08
N LEU A 87 7.37 -3.08 7.99
CA LEU A 87 7.76 -4.49 8.07
C LEU A 87 9.08 -4.69 8.83
N ALA A 88 10.03 -3.75 8.73
CA ALA A 88 11.28 -3.82 9.49
C ALA A 88 11.10 -3.45 10.97
N GLN A 89 10.21 -2.50 11.27
CA GLN A 89 9.92 -2.07 12.65
C GLN A 89 9.06 -3.10 13.39
N GLU A 90 8.21 -3.83 12.66
CA GLU A 90 7.20 -4.70 13.24
C GLU A 90 7.41 -6.15 12.85
N GLY A 91 8.51 -6.72 13.34
CA GLY A 91 8.68 -8.19 13.36
C GLY A 91 7.50 -8.94 13.99
N THR A 92 6.60 -8.24 14.70
CA THR A 92 5.35 -8.72 15.31
C THR A 92 4.08 -8.47 14.49
N ALA A 93 4.09 -7.74 13.36
CA ALA A 93 2.88 -7.51 12.55
C ALA A 93 2.23 -8.81 12.04
N LYS A 94 2.98 -9.92 12.05
CA LYS A 94 2.48 -11.28 11.78
C LYS A 94 1.68 -11.92 12.92
N GLN A 95 1.53 -11.26 14.08
CA GLN A 95 0.97 -11.90 15.28
C GLN A 95 -0.36 -11.30 15.76
N ASP A 96 -0.73 -10.09 15.34
CA ASP A 96 -1.97 -9.44 15.79
C ASP A 96 -2.66 -8.66 14.65
N THR A 97 -3.78 -9.21 14.18
CA THR A 97 -4.64 -8.59 13.16
C THR A 97 -5.43 -7.38 13.67
N ASP A 98 -5.53 -7.20 14.99
CA ASP A 98 -6.15 -6.03 15.60
C ASP A 98 -5.18 -4.87 15.79
N SER A 99 -3.88 -5.12 15.55
CA SER A 99 -2.87 -4.07 15.65
C SER A 99 -3.09 -2.95 14.62
N LYS A 100 -2.80 -1.71 15.06
CA LYS A 100 -2.84 -0.53 14.18
C LYS A 100 -1.93 -0.70 12.96
N SER A 101 -0.84 -1.44 13.11
CA SER A 101 0.11 -1.63 12.03
C SER A 101 -0.33 -2.60 10.97
N TYR A 102 -0.90 -3.74 11.37
CA TYR A 102 -1.47 -4.68 10.41
C TYR A 102 -2.55 -3.98 9.57
N ARG A 103 -3.47 -3.28 10.23
CA ARG A 103 -4.54 -2.52 9.56
C ARG A 103 -3.96 -1.44 8.64
N SER A 104 -2.88 -0.78 9.08
CA SER A 104 -2.21 0.21 8.27
C SER A 104 -1.50 -0.40 7.06
N LEU A 105 -0.71 -1.47 7.22
CA LEU A 105 -0.07 -2.18 6.11
C LEU A 105 -1.08 -2.60 5.04
N LYS A 106 -2.26 -3.07 5.45
CA LYS A 106 -3.36 -3.38 4.52
C LYS A 106 -3.88 -2.16 3.78
N ASN A 107 -3.98 -0.99 4.42
CA ASN A 107 -4.28 0.26 3.71
C ASN A 107 -3.22 0.61 2.65
N TRP A 108 -1.98 0.14 2.83
CA TRP A 108 -0.89 0.29 1.87
C TRP A 108 -0.74 -0.91 0.92
N GLY A 109 -1.76 -1.76 0.82
CA GLY A 109 -1.84 -2.88 -0.12
C GLY A 109 -1.01 -4.10 0.25
N HIS A 110 -0.45 -4.14 1.47
CA HIS A 110 0.31 -5.27 1.98
C HIS A 110 -0.47 -5.99 3.09
N ASP A 111 -0.87 -7.22 2.84
CA ASP A 111 -1.41 -8.11 3.86
C ASP A 111 -0.27 -8.96 4.44
N ALA A 112 0.07 -8.73 5.71
CA ALA A 112 1.19 -9.41 6.38
C ALA A 112 0.95 -10.91 6.62
N LEU A 113 -0.30 -11.38 6.48
CA LEU A 113 -0.67 -12.80 6.58
C LEU A 113 -0.64 -13.53 5.23
N LYS A 114 -0.40 -12.81 4.13
CA LYS A 114 -0.40 -13.37 2.78
C LYS A 114 1.03 -13.64 2.33
N GLU A 115 1.31 -14.90 1.98
CA GLU A 115 2.61 -15.36 1.43
C GLU A 115 2.71 -15.15 -0.08
#